data_AF-A0A6M3ZQV5-F1
#
_entry.id   AF-A0A6M3ZQV5-F1
#
_cell.length_a   1.000
_cell.length_b   1.000
_cell.length_c   1.000
_cell.angle_alpha   90.00
_cell.angle_beta   90.00
_cell.angle_gamma   90.00
#
_symmetry.space_group_name_H-M   'P 1'
#
loop_
_entity.id
_entity.type
_entity.pdbx_description
1 polymer ?
#
loop_
_entity_poly.entity_id
_entity_poly.type
_entity_poly.pdbx_seq_one_letter_code
_entity_poly.pdbx_strand_id
1 'polypeptide(L)'
;MPDTQTSEVSRARLFKSFSWHHTEVPPSEKKMLVEYAHDVGNGMATLLSLMEFNEIETSDDRPLLSAVDRGALLRLAITTSRMLAKVAEEQIDAANKAHLQQ
;
A
#
# COMPACT_ATOMS: atom_id res chain seq x y z
N MET A 1 -23.10 2.70 -45.06
CA MET A 1 -22.14 3.31 -44.13
C MET A 1 -22.29 2.58 -42.81
N PRO A 2 -21.41 1.64 -42.45
CA PRO A 2 -21.47 1.01 -41.13
C PRO A 2 -20.63 1.82 -40.13
N ASP A 3 -21.22 2.06 -38.97
CA ASP A 3 -20.65 2.80 -37.86
C ASP A 3 -19.39 2.13 -37.33
N THR A 4 -18.31 2.91 -37.26
CA THR A 4 -17.03 2.47 -36.68
C THR A 4 -17.18 2.51 -35.17
N GLN A 5 -17.54 1.38 -34.56
CA GLN A 5 -17.44 1.18 -33.12
C GLN A 5 -15.98 1.39 -32.72
N THR A 6 -15.72 2.54 -32.09
CA THR A 6 -14.45 2.81 -31.44
C THR A 6 -14.45 1.95 -30.18
N SER A 7 -13.89 0.74 -30.28
CA SER A 7 -13.56 -0.05 -29.09
C SER A 7 -12.53 0.76 -28.30
N GLU A 8 -12.98 1.47 -27.26
CA GLU A 8 -12.11 2.00 -26.23
C GLU A 8 -11.40 0.82 -25.58
N VAL A 9 -10.21 0.52 -26.12
CA VAL A 9 -9.26 -0.37 -25.49
C VAL A 9 -8.88 0.31 -24.18
N SER A 10 -9.56 -0.07 -23.10
CA SER A 10 -9.21 0.27 -21.73
C SER A 10 -7.73 -0.03 -21.55
N ARG A 11 -6.91 1.03 -21.51
CA ARG A 11 -5.50 0.96 -21.14
C ARG A 11 -5.45 0.48 -19.70
N ALA A 12 -5.50 -0.83 -19.51
CA ALA A 12 -5.27 -1.45 -18.22
C ALA A 12 -3.91 -0.95 -17.74
N ARG A 13 -3.90 -0.12 -16.69
CA ARG A 13 -2.66 0.36 -16.09
C ARG A 13 -1.85 -0.87 -15.69
N LEU A 14 -0.68 -1.02 -16.31
CA LEU A 14 0.24 -2.14 -16.08
C LEU A 14 0.65 -2.29 -14.61
N PHE A 15 0.50 -1.23 -13.82
CA PHE A 15 0.79 -1.21 -12.39
C PHE A 15 -0.41 -0.64 -11.60
N LYS A 16 -0.90 -1.41 -10.65
CA LYS A 16 -1.90 -1.00 -9.66
C LYS A 16 -1.18 -0.64 -8.35
N SER A 17 -1.60 0.41 -7.63
CA SER A 17 -1.15 0.63 -6.26
C SER A 17 -1.49 -0.58 -5.39
N PHE A 18 -0.52 -0.94 -4.55
CA PHE A 18 -0.63 -2.05 -3.62
C PHE A 18 -1.64 -1.70 -2.52
N SER A 19 -2.49 -2.66 -2.17
CA SER A 19 -3.58 -2.52 -1.20
C SER A 19 -3.60 -3.76 -0.32
N TRP A 20 -3.50 -3.57 0.99
CA TRP A 20 -3.43 -4.65 1.97
C TRP A 20 -4.78 -5.34 2.17
N HIS A 21 -5.87 -4.57 2.16
CA HIS A 21 -7.21 -5.10 2.50
C HIS A 21 -8.30 -4.80 1.47
N HIS A 22 -8.02 -4.00 0.44
CA HIS A 22 -8.99 -3.69 -0.62
C HIS A 22 -8.51 -4.28 -1.94
N THR A 23 -8.74 -5.57 -2.15
CA THR A 23 -8.41 -6.29 -3.40
C THR A 23 -9.43 -6.04 -4.51
N GLU A 24 -10.66 -5.65 -4.17
CA GLU A 24 -11.76 -5.48 -5.14
C GLU A 24 -11.85 -4.08 -5.75
N VAL A 25 -11.17 -3.09 -5.18
CA VAL A 25 -11.24 -1.70 -5.65
C VAL A 25 -9.93 -1.38 -6.36
N PRO A 26 -9.92 -1.19 -7.70
CA PRO A 26 -8.77 -0.66 -8.39
C PRO A 26 -8.34 0.63 -7.70
N PRO A 27 -7.03 0.87 -7.54
CA PRO A 27 -6.50 2.16 -7.12
C PRO A 27 -7.22 3.30 -7.81
N SER A 28 -8.07 4.00 -7.07
CA SER A 28 -8.67 5.23 -7.56
C SER A 28 -7.58 6.29 -7.54
N GLU A 29 -7.42 7.05 -8.63
CA GLU A 29 -6.62 8.28 -8.61
C GLU A 29 -7.13 9.29 -7.58
N LYS A 30 -8.35 9.09 -7.08
CA LYS A 30 -8.99 9.92 -6.06
C LYS A 30 -8.84 9.38 -4.64
N LYS A 31 -8.07 8.31 -4.41
CA LYS A 31 -7.86 7.83 -3.03
C LYS A 31 -7.22 8.94 -2.20
N MET A 32 -7.85 9.31 -1.09
CA MET A 32 -7.33 10.33 -0.19
C MET A 32 -6.12 9.79 0.57
N LEU A 33 -5.18 10.66 0.95
CA LEU A 33 -4.02 10.28 1.77
C LEU A 33 -4.42 9.47 3.02
N VAL A 34 -5.55 9.82 3.63
CA VAL A 34 -6.12 9.13 4.79
C VAL A 34 -6.42 7.65 4.49
N GLU A 35 -6.94 7.33 3.31
CA GLU A 35 -7.26 5.96 2.92
C GLU A 35 -5.98 5.13 2.69
N TYR A 36 -4.96 5.73 2.08
CA TYR A 36 -3.64 5.10 1.97
C TYR A 36 -2.98 4.88 3.33
N ALA A 37 -3.06 5.87 4.22
CA ALA A 37 -2.51 5.76 5.56
C ALA A 37 -3.19 4.66 6.37
N HIS A 38 -4.52 4.54 6.28
CA HIS A 38 -5.27 3.51 6.96
C HIS A 38 -4.95 2.11 6.43
N ASP A 39 -4.90 1.92 5.12
CA ASP A 39 -4.60 0.62 4.51
C ASP A 39 -3.15 0.17 4.80
N VAL A 40 -2.17 1.07 4.65
CA VAL A 40 -0.77 0.79 5.02
C VAL A 40 -0.62 0.54 6.51
N GLY A 41 -1.33 1.30 7.35
CA GLY A 41 -1.33 1.12 8.80
C GLY A 41 -1.82 -0.27 9.22
N ASN A 42 -2.94 -0.73 8.66
CA ASN A 42 -3.49 -2.05 8.94
C ASN A 42 -2.55 -3.17 8.45
N GLY A 43 -1.96 -3.02 7.27
CA GLY A 43 -0.96 -3.95 6.76
C GLY A 43 0.26 -4.05 7.66
N MET A 44 0.82 -2.92 8.09
CA MET A 44 1.95 -2.88 9.02
C MET A 44 1.60 -3.50 10.37
N ALA A 45 0.43 -3.18 10.94
CA ALA A 45 -0.03 -3.78 12.17
C ALA A 45 -0.11 -5.31 12.06
N THR A 46 -0.68 -5.82 10.96
CA THR A 46 -0.75 -7.26 10.68
C THR A 46 0.64 -7.91 10.62
N LEU A 47 1.59 -7.29 9.91
CA LEU A 47 2.96 -7.80 9.81
C LEU A 47 3.66 -7.84 11.18
N LEU A 48 3.54 -6.78 11.96
CA LEU A 48 4.16 -6.67 13.27
C LEU A 48 3.55 -7.67 14.25
N SER A 49 2.22 -7.81 14.28
CA SER A 49 1.54 -8.81 15.10
C SER A 49 1.94 -10.24 14.73
N LEU A 50 2.12 -10.54 13.44
CA LEU A 50 2.60 -11.87 13.01
C LEU A 50 4.03 -12.13 13.48
N MET A 51 4.89 -11.11 13.46
CA MET A 51 6.27 -11.22 13.95
C MET A 51 6.33 -11.37 15.47
N GLU A 52 5.52 -10.62 16.21
CA GLU A 52 5.37 -10.72 17.66
C GLU A 52 4.85 -12.11 18.05
N PHE A 53 3.79 -12.58 17.40
CA PHE A 53 3.25 -13.92 17.60
C PHE A 53 4.31 -15.00 17.37
N ASN A 54 5.09 -14.88 16.29
CA ASN A 54 6.16 -15.81 16.02
C ASN A 54 7.25 -15.82 17.11
N GLU A 55 7.57 -14.69 17.74
CA GLU A 55 8.53 -14.65 18.85
C GLU A 55 7.99 -15.27 20.13
N ILE A 56 6.69 -15.13 20.38
CA ILE A 56 6.02 -15.71 21.55
C ILE A 56 5.90 -17.23 21.40
N GLU A 57 5.48 -17.72 20.22
CA GLU A 57 5.22 -19.14 19.95
C GLU A 57 6.48 -19.97 19.68
N THR A 58 7.65 -19.34 19.50
CA THR A 58 8.92 -20.07 19.34
C THR A 58 9.33 -20.95 20.53
N SER A 59 8.53 -21.01 21.60
CA SER A 59 8.72 -22.00 22.68
C SER A 59 8.48 -23.45 22.24
N ASP A 60 7.78 -23.71 21.11
CA ASP A 60 7.38 -25.05 20.64
C ASP A 60 8.35 -25.68 19.59
N ASP A 61 9.65 -25.38 19.68
CA ASP A 61 10.76 -25.94 18.88
C ASP A 61 10.74 -25.71 17.35
N ARG A 62 9.69 -25.11 16.78
CA ARG A 62 9.65 -24.71 15.35
C ARG A 62 9.07 -23.31 15.15
N PRO A 63 9.87 -22.31 14.74
CA PRO A 63 9.35 -20.98 14.41
C PRO A 63 8.39 -21.04 13.22
N LEU A 64 7.29 -20.29 13.30
CA LEU A 64 6.34 -20.05 12.20
C LEU A 64 7.02 -19.34 11.02
N LEU A 65 7.93 -18.41 11.31
CA LEU A 65 8.68 -17.62 10.35
C LEU A 65 10.17 -17.88 10.48
N SER A 66 10.84 -18.18 9.37
CA SER A 66 12.30 -18.19 9.35
C SER A 66 12.86 -16.78 9.56
N ALA A 67 14.15 -16.68 9.93
CA ALA A 67 14.83 -15.39 9.99
C ALA A 67 14.79 -14.63 8.65
N VAL A 68 14.80 -15.36 7.53
CA VAL A 68 14.70 -14.79 6.19
C VAL A 68 13.31 -14.19 5.95
N ASP A 69 12.26 -14.91 6.32
CA ASP A 69 10.87 -14.46 6.18
C ASP A 69 10.64 -13.20 7.02
N ARG A 70 11.06 -13.20 8.28
CA ARG A 70 11.00 -12.02 9.16
C ARG A 70 11.69 -10.80 8.53
N GLY A 71 12.89 -11.01 7.99
CA GLY A 71 13.62 -9.95 7.29
C GLY A 71 12.93 -9.45 6.01
N ALA A 72 12.22 -10.33 5.30
CA ALA A 72 11.42 -9.93 4.14
C ALA A 72 10.18 -9.11 4.55
N LEU A 73 9.46 -9.54 5.60
CA LEU A 73 8.29 -8.82 6.12
C LEU A 73 8.67 -7.45 6.67
N LEU A 74 9.79 -7.33 7.39
CA LEU A 74 10.30 -6.03 7.85
C LEU A 74 10.65 -5.09 6.68
N ARG A 75 11.31 -5.61 5.64
CA ARG A 75 11.63 -4.82 4.44
C ARG A 75 10.36 -4.39 3.70
N LEU A 76 9.34 -5.25 3.66
CA LEU A 76 8.04 -4.90 3.11
C LEU A 76 7.39 -3.76 3.90
N ALA A 77 7.33 -3.86 5.23
CA ALA A 77 6.80 -2.81 6.10
C ALA A 77 7.53 -1.47 5.91
N ILE A 78 8.87 -1.49 5.88
CA ILE A 78 9.68 -0.28 5.65
C ILE A 78 9.38 0.33 4.27
N THR A 79 9.27 -0.51 3.24
CA THR A 79 9.04 -0.06 1.87
C THR A 79 7.66 0.59 1.75
N THR A 80 6.61 -0.02 2.33
CA THR A 80 5.26 0.54 2.30
C THR A 80 5.16 1.84 3.11
N SER A 81 5.85 1.95 4.26
CA SER A 81 5.91 3.22 5.00
C SER A 81 6.56 4.34 4.18
N ARG A 82 7.67 4.05 3.48
CA ARG A 82 8.35 5.04 2.62
C ARG A 82 7.47 5.49 1.45
N MET A 83 6.71 4.56 0.85
CA MET A 83 5.76 4.89 -0.20
C MET A 83 4.65 5.81 0.32
N LEU A 84 4.10 5.54 1.52
CA LEU A 84 3.10 6.41 2.14
C LEU A 84 3.67 7.80 2.45
N ALA A 85 4.89 7.87 2.99
CA ALA A 85 5.56 9.15 3.28
C ALA A 85 5.71 10.01 2.02
N LYS A 86 6.09 9.39 0.89
CA LYS A 86 6.18 10.10 -0.39
C LYS A 86 4.81 10.66 -0.84
N VAL A 87 3.74 9.88 -0.74
CA VAL A 87 2.39 10.36 -1.07
C VAL A 87 1.98 11.51 -0.13
N ALA A 88 2.36 11.45 1.15
CA ALA A 88 2.10 12.53 2.11
C ALA A 88 2.87 13.81 1.75
N GLU A 89 4.15 13.72 1.39
CA GLU A 89 4.96 14.85 0.93
C GLU A 89 4.34 15.52 -0.30
N GLU A 90 3.93 14.74 -1.31
CA GLU A 90 3.29 15.26 -2.53
C GLU A 90 1.98 16.02 -2.22
N GLN A 91 1.20 15.54 -1.25
CA GLN A 91 -0.04 16.18 -0.81
C GLN A 91 0.22 17.47 -0.02
N ILE A 92 1.24 17.49 0.85
CA ILE A 92 1.67 18.68 1.58
C ILE A 92 2.14 19.77 0.61
N ASP A 93 2.97 19.39 -0.37
CA ASP A 93 3.46 20.31 -1.40
C ASP A 93 2.31 20.92 -2.22
N ALA A 94 1.33 20.10 -2.60
CA ALA A 94 0.14 20.57 -3.31
C ALA A 94 -0.69 21.55 -2.47
N ALA A 95 -0.91 21.24 -1.19
CA ALA A 95 -1.65 22.11 -0.27
C ALA A 95 -0.94 23.45 -0.04
N ASN A 96 0.38 23.43 0.16
CA ASN A 96 1.19 24.64 0.32
C ASN A 96 1.15 25.52 -0.93
N LYS A 97 1.25 24.93 -2.13
CA LYS A 97 1.13 25.69 -3.40
C LYS A 97 -0.24 26.34 -3.56
N ALA A 98 -1.31 25.62 -3.21
CA ALA A 98 -2.67 26.16 -3.27
C ALA A 98 -2.85 27.33 -2.28
N HIS A 99 -2.26 27.24 -1.09
CA HIS A 99 -2.34 28.31 -0.09
C HIS A 99 -1.59 29.58 -0.50
N LEU A 100 -0.44 29.45 -1.19
CA LEU A 100 0.34 30.59 -1.69
C LEU A 100 -0.29 31.32 -2.88
N GLN A 101 -1.32 30.75 -3.50
CA GLN A 101 -2.07 31.33 -4.63
C GLN A 101 -3.36 32.04 -4.20
N GLN A 102 -3.70 32.01 -2.91
CA GLN A 102 -4.81 32.74 -2.29
C GLN A 102 -4.32 34.06 -1.71
#